data_AF-A0A0P0WZX6-F1
#
_entry.id   AF-A0A0P0WZX6-F1
#
_cell.length_a   1.000
_cell.length_b   1.000
_cell.length_c   1.000
_cell.angle_alpha   90.00
_cell.angle_beta   90.00
_cell.angle_gamma   90.00
#
_symmetry.space_group_name_H-M   'P 1'
#
loop_
_entity.id
_entity.type
_entity.pdbx_description
1 polymer ?
#
loop_
_entity_poly.entity_id
_entity_poly.type
_entity_poly.pdbx_seq_one_letter_code
_entity_poly.pdbx_strand_id
1 'polypeptide(L)'
;RELHAERCDTELKLSVARKMREEDGFYYPHNLDFRGRAYPMHAHLSHLGSDLCRGVLEYAEGRPLGKSGLRWLKIHLANKYGGGIEKLSHEDKVAFVENQLPDIFDSATNPVDGNCWWMNAEDPFQCLAACMDLSDALKSSSPQCAVSHLPIHQDGSCNGLQHYAALGRDYMGAAAVNLVPGDKPADIYSEIAARVLDVVREDSMEDPATNPTASLARVLVDQVDRKLVKQTVMTSVYGVTYIGARQQITKRLQEKGLITDDKLLYEVSCYATRVTLDALGQMFQSARGIMAWLGDCAKMIASENHPVKWTSPVGLPVVQPYKKYKNYMIRTSLQCLALRREGDAIALQRQKAAFPPNFVHSLDSSHMMMTAIACKKAGLHFAGVHDSFWVHACDVDKMNQILREQFVELYSMPILENLLKEFQTSFPTLEFPPCPSQGDFDVREVLASTYFFN
;
A
#
# COMPACT_ATOMS: atom_id res chain seq x y z
N ARG A 1 -17.47 -6.52 -22.97
CA ARG A 1 -17.21 -7.75 -22.17
C ARG A 1 -16.72 -7.37 -20.78
N GLU A 2 -15.74 -6.48 -20.65
CA GLU A 2 -15.26 -5.96 -19.35
C GLU A 2 -16.37 -5.29 -18.53
N LEU A 3 -17.11 -4.32 -19.11
CA LEU A 3 -18.27 -3.69 -18.43
C LEU A 3 -19.34 -4.68 -17.94
N HIS A 4 -19.51 -5.81 -18.63
CA HIS A 4 -20.46 -6.84 -18.20
C HIS A 4 -19.91 -7.60 -16.98
N ALA A 5 -18.62 -7.93 -16.98
CA ALA A 5 -17.96 -8.57 -15.84
C ALA A 5 -17.98 -7.65 -14.60
N GLU A 6 -17.68 -6.37 -14.77
CA GLU A 6 -17.74 -5.37 -13.69
C GLU A 6 -19.16 -5.24 -13.13
N ARG A 7 -20.18 -5.15 -14.01
CA ARG A 7 -21.58 -5.15 -13.57
C ARG A 7 -21.93 -6.40 -12.78
N CYS A 8 -21.55 -7.58 -13.25
CA CYS A 8 -21.80 -8.83 -12.53
C CYS A 8 -21.12 -8.86 -11.16
N ASP A 9 -19.87 -8.41 -11.07
CA ASP A 9 -19.14 -8.28 -9.80
C ASP A 9 -19.84 -7.32 -8.82
N THR A 10 -20.27 -6.14 -9.30
CA THR A 10 -21.03 -5.17 -8.49
C THR A 10 -22.37 -5.75 -8.01
N GLU A 11 -23.13 -6.42 -8.88
CA GLU A 11 -24.41 -7.03 -8.49
C GLU A 11 -24.24 -8.14 -7.44
N LEU A 12 -23.18 -8.94 -7.52
CA LEU A 12 -22.88 -9.95 -6.49
C LEU A 12 -22.60 -9.30 -5.14
N LYS A 13 -21.80 -8.23 -5.11
CA LYS A 13 -21.52 -7.45 -3.89
C LYS A 13 -22.80 -6.89 -3.27
N LEU A 14 -23.63 -6.23 -4.08
CA LEU A 14 -24.90 -5.65 -3.62
C LEU A 14 -25.91 -6.73 -3.21
N SER A 15 -25.94 -7.88 -3.88
CA SER A 15 -26.80 -9.00 -3.49
C SER A 15 -26.43 -9.53 -2.11
N VAL A 16 -25.14 -9.62 -1.78
CA VAL A 16 -24.71 -10.01 -0.43
C VAL A 16 -25.05 -8.91 0.57
N ALA A 17 -24.77 -7.65 0.27
CA ALA A 17 -25.10 -6.52 1.15
C ALA A 17 -26.60 -6.47 1.49
N ARG A 18 -27.48 -6.60 0.48
CA ARG A 18 -28.94 -6.65 0.67
C ARG A 18 -29.39 -7.82 1.53
N LYS A 19 -28.72 -8.99 1.41
CA LYS A 19 -29.05 -10.17 2.20
C LYS A 19 -28.65 -10.03 3.67
N MET A 20 -27.55 -9.32 3.94
CA MET A 20 -27.05 -9.12 5.31
C MET A 20 -27.60 -7.86 5.99
N ARG A 21 -28.37 -7.03 5.28
CA ARG A 21 -28.84 -5.72 5.74
C ARG A 21 -29.63 -5.78 7.06
N GLU A 22 -30.47 -6.80 7.22
CA GLU A 22 -31.38 -6.93 8.36
C GLU A 22 -30.77 -7.79 9.49
N GLU A 23 -29.52 -8.25 9.34
CA GLU A 23 -28.81 -8.99 10.38
C GLU A 23 -28.18 -7.98 11.37
N ASP A 24 -28.22 -8.28 12.68
CA ASP A 24 -27.61 -7.42 13.72
C ASP A 24 -26.09 -7.22 13.52
N GLY A 25 -25.45 -8.20 12.89
CA GLY A 25 -24.02 -8.16 12.56
C GLY A 25 -23.53 -9.49 12.03
N PHE A 26 -22.38 -9.48 11.34
CA PHE A 26 -21.75 -10.68 10.81
C PHE A 26 -20.22 -10.59 10.87
N TYR A 27 -19.55 -11.73 10.73
CA TYR A 27 -18.09 -11.85 10.89
C TYR A 27 -17.41 -12.34 9.61
N TYR A 28 -16.18 -11.88 9.39
CA TYR A 28 -15.32 -12.37 8.33
C TYR A 28 -14.26 -13.33 8.88
N PRO A 29 -14.33 -14.64 8.59
CA PRO A 29 -13.18 -15.51 8.81
C PRO A 29 -12.04 -15.11 7.87
N HIS A 30 -10.84 -15.03 8.41
CA HIS A 30 -9.63 -14.66 7.65
C HIS A 30 -8.75 -15.88 7.41
N ASN A 31 -8.05 -15.87 6.27
CA ASN A 31 -7.01 -16.82 5.92
C ASN A 31 -5.70 -16.06 5.64
N LEU A 32 -4.57 -16.74 5.73
CA LEU A 32 -3.25 -16.15 5.43
C LEU A 32 -2.73 -16.65 4.08
N ASP A 33 -2.07 -15.77 3.33
CA ASP A 33 -1.22 -16.21 2.22
C ASP A 33 0.09 -16.84 2.75
N PHE A 34 0.90 -17.40 1.85
CA PHE A 34 2.14 -18.08 2.25
C PHE A 34 3.16 -17.17 2.94
N ARG A 35 2.99 -15.84 2.86
CA ARG A 35 3.89 -14.82 3.44
C ARG A 35 3.36 -14.27 4.75
N GLY A 36 2.13 -14.64 5.13
CA GLY A 36 1.45 -14.22 6.34
C GLY A 36 0.36 -13.19 6.13
N ARG A 37 0.21 -12.57 4.94
CA ARG A 37 -0.79 -11.51 4.76
C ARG A 37 -2.19 -12.07 4.92
N ALA A 38 -3.01 -11.41 5.73
CA ALA A 38 -4.37 -11.83 6.02
C ALA A 38 -5.37 -11.35 4.96
N TYR A 39 -6.32 -12.22 4.60
CA TYR A 39 -7.39 -11.98 3.63
C TYR A 39 -8.71 -12.56 4.16
N PRO A 40 -9.84 -11.86 4.05
CA PRO A 40 -11.16 -12.43 4.28
C PRO A 40 -11.40 -13.58 3.32
N MET A 41 -12.00 -14.67 3.82
CA MET A 41 -12.33 -15.82 2.98
C MET A 41 -13.56 -15.58 2.09
N HIS A 42 -14.39 -14.59 2.42
CA HIS A 42 -15.57 -14.26 1.64
C HIS A 42 -15.21 -13.54 0.33
N ALA A 43 -15.66 -14.08 -0.79
CA ALA A 43 -15.14 -13.71 -2.12
C ALA A 43 -15.75 -12.44 -2.73
N HIS A 44 -16.93 -11.99 -2.27
CA HIS A 44 -17.67 -10.91 -2.95
C HIS A 44 -17.63 -9.60 -2.17
N LEU A 45 -18.38 -9.53 -1.05
CA LEU A 45 -18.40 -8.38 -0.15
C LEU A 45 -17.36 -8.61 0.97
N SER A 46 -16.37 -7.73 1.07
CA SER A 46 -15.42 -7.67 2.19
C SER A 46 -14.77 -6.30 2.24
N HIS A 47 -14.21 -5.94 3.40
CA HIS A 47 -13.53 -4.66 3.60
C HIS A 47 -12.22 -4.52 2.79
N LEU A 48 -11.66 -5.62 2.29
CA LEU A 48 -10.56 -5.60 1.33
C LEU A 48 -10.98 -5.18 -0.09
N GLY A 49 -12.29 -5.10 -0.35
CA GLY A 49 -12.86 -4.75 -1.65
C GLY A 49 -12.66 -3.29 -2.05
N SER A 50 -13.38 -2.90 -3.11
CA SER A 50 -13.40 -1.55 -3.67
C SER A 50 -14.03 -0.53 -2.72
N ASP A 51 -13.94 0.77 -3.06
CA ASP A 51 -14.60 1.86 -2.34
C ASP A 51 -16.07 1.55 -2.02
N LEU A 52 -16.85 1.06 -3.00
CA LEU A 52 -18.22 0.58 -2.78
C LEU A 52 -18.33 -0.44 -1.62
N CYS A 53 -17.43 -1.42 -1.55
CA CYS A 53 -17.49 -2.43 -0.48
C CYS A 53 -17.19 -1.81 0.89
N ARG A 54 -16.30 -0.83 0.94
CA ARG A 54 -15.89 -0.18 2.19
C ARG A 54 -16.94 0.83 2.67
N GLY A 55 -17.55 1.58 1.74
CA GLY A 55 -18.60 2.55 2.05
C GLY A 55 -19.92 1.93 2.49
N VAL A 56 -20.15 0.62 2.24
CA VAL A 56 -21.36 -0.09 2.69
C VAL A 56 -21.15 -0.95 3.94
N LEU A 57 -19.93 -1.01 4.47
CA LEU A 57 -19.57 -1.82 5.64
C LEU A 57 -19.15 -0.93 6.80
N GLU A 58 -19.66 -1.23 8.00
CA GLU A 58 -19.31 -0.57 9.25
C GLU A 58 -19.15 -1.60 10.37
N TYR A 59 -18.67 -1.18 11.54
CA TYR A 59 -18.64 -2.05 12.72
C TYR A 59 -20.06 -2.26 13.26
N ALA A 60 -20.44 -3.51 13.51
CA ALA A 60 -21.75 -3.82 14.11
C ALA A 60 -21.92 -3.19 15.51
N GLU A 61 -20.85 -3.21 16.32
CA GLU A 61 -20.83 -2.57 17.63
C GLU A 61 -20.29 -1.15 17.51
N GLY A 62 -21.12 -0.14 17.80
CA GLY A 62 -20.71 1.27 17.77
C GLY A 62 -20.01 1.72 19.05
N ARG A 63 -19.27 2.84 18.96
CA ARG A 63 -18.63 3.49 20.11
C ARG A 63 -18.89 4.99 20.15
N PRO A 64 -19.05 5.60 21.35
CA PRO A 64 -19.18 7.05 21.46
C PRO A 64 -17.91 7.74 20.96
N LEU A 65 -18.06 8.78 20.13
CA LEU A 65 -16.94 9.48 19.50
C LEU A 65 -15.94 10.04 20.52
N GLY A 66 -16.41 10.59 21.63
CA GLY A 66 -15.60 11.40 22.52
C GLY A 66 -15.05 12.66 21.83
N LYS A 67 -14.12 13.35 22.49
CA LYS A 67 -13.49 14.56 21.95
C LYS A 67 -12.57 14.26 20.77
N SER A 68 -11.73 13.23 20.89
CA SER A 68 -10.79 12.84 19.85
C SER A 68 -11.49 12.23 18.64
N GLY A 69 -12.52 11.40 18.85
CA GLY A 69 -13.19 10.72 17.74
C GLY A 69 -13.92 11.66 16.80
N LEU A 70 -14.56 12.73 17.29
CA LEU A 70 -15.16 13.72 16.39
C LEU A 70 -14.10 14.40 15.51
N ARG A 71 -12.91 14.67 16.04
CA ARG A 71 -11.78 15.21 15.27
C ARG A 71 -11.28 14.19 14.25
N TRP A 72 -11.13 12.92 14.63
CA TRP A 72 -10.68 11.86 13.73
C TRP A 72 -11.69 11.54 12.63
N LEU A 73 -12.99 11.66 12.90
CA LEU A 73 -14.03 11.52 11.88
C LEU A 73 -13.92 12.61 10.81
N LYS A 74 -13.65 13.86 11.20
CA LYS A 74 -13.38 14.96 10.26
C LYS A 74 -12.10 14.70 9.45
N ILE A 75 -11.01 14.28 10.10
CA ILE A 75 -9.76 13.94 9.40
C ILE A 75 -9.99 12.78 8.41
N HIS A 76 -10.77 11.77 8.78
CA HIS A 76 -11.10 10.66 7.91
C HIS A 76 -11.89 11.11 6.68
N LEU A 77 -12.92 11.95 6.86
CA LEU A 77 -13.68 12.52 5.75
C LEU A 77 -12.75 13.29 4.79
N ALA A 78 -11.86 14.12 5.33
CA ALA A 78 -10.87 14.85 4.53
C ALA A 78 -9.93 13.91 3.74
N ASN A 79 -9.47 12.83 4.39
CA ASN A 79 -8.64 11.81 3.75
C ASN A 79 -9.38 11.09 2.61
N LYS A 80 -10.67 10.76 2.80
CA LYS A 80 -11.50 10.09 1.79
C LYS A 80 -11.92 11.01 0.64
N TYR A 81 -12.05 12.31 0.90
CA TYR A 81 -12.24 13.31 -0.14
C TYR A 81 -11.04 13.35 -1.11
N GLY A 82 -9.82 13.31 -0.58
CA GLY A 82 -8.59 13.26 -1.39
C GLY A 82 -8.31 14.57 -2.12
N GLY A 83 -7.71 14.51 -3.32
CA GLY A 83 -7.45 15.70 -4.14
C GLY A 83 -6.33 16.60 -3.61
N GLY A 84 -5.41 16.05 -2.81
CA GLY A 84 -4.33 16.78 -2.14
C GLY A 84 -4.67 17.24 -0.72
N ILE A 85 -5.94 17.15 -0.31
CA ILE A 85 -6.38 17.45 1.06
C ILE A 85 -5.78 16.46 2.06
N GLU A 86 -5.57 15.20 1.64
CA GLU A 86 -4.95 14.16 2.46
C GLU A 86 -3.48 14.48 2.83
N LYS A 87 -2.86 15.45 2.13
CA LYS A 87 -1.48 15.91 2.37
C LYS A 87 -1.37 17.12 3.29
N LEU A 88 -2.50 17.68 3.71
CA LEU A 88 -2.51 18.79 4.65
C LEU A 88 -2.18 18.32 6.08
N SER A 89 -1.90 19.27 6.97
CA SER A 89 -1.79 18.96 8.40
C SER A 89 -3.14 18.49 8.96
N HIS A 90 -3.16 17.81 10.10
CA HIS A 90 -4.43 17.41 10.71
C HIS A 90 -5.36 18.61 11.02
N GLU A 91 -4.80 19.76 11.41
CA GLU A 91 -5.59 20.97 11.68
C GLU A 91 -6.18 21.56 10.39
N ASP A 92 -5.39 21.60 9.31
CA ASP A 92 -5.86 22.06 8.00
C ASP A 92 -6.94 21.12 7.41
N LYS A 93 -6.82 19.81 7.64
CA LYS A 93 -7.85 18.81 7.28
C LYS A 93 -9.16 19.08 8.02
N VAL A 94 -9.10 19.34 9.32
CA VAL A 94 -10.28 19.70 10.12
C VAL A 94 -10.89 21.00 9.59
N ALA A 95 -10.07 22.04 9.37
CA ALA A 95 -10.54 23.32 8.86
C ALA A 95 -11.22 23.20 7.48
N PHE A 96 -10.70 22.35 6.59
CA PHE A 96 -11.35 22.01 5.33
C PHE A 96 -12.76 21.47 5.55
N VAL A 97 -12.93 20.49 6.45
CA VAL A 97 -14.24 19.90 6.75
C VAL A 97 -15.20 20.92 7.36
N GLU A 98 -14.74 21.77 8.28
CA GLU A 98 -15.58 22.84 8.87
C GLU A 98 -16.10 23.80 7.78
N ASN A 99 -15.28 24.12 6.79
CA ASN A 99 -15.66 25.00 5.68
C ASN A 99 -16.62 24.34 4.68
N GLN A 100 -16.72 23.01 4.68
CA GLN A 100 -17.57 22.24 3.76
C GLN A 100 -18.81 21.66 4.46
N LEU A 101 -19.10 22.07 5.71
CA LEU A 101 -20.28 21.59 6.44
C LEU A 101 -21.61 21.69 5.67
N PRO A 102 -21.91 22.76 4.91
CA PRO A 102 -23.14 22.82 4.12
C PRO A 102 -23.24 21.68 3.09
N ASP A 103 -22.16 21.41 2.37
CA ASP A 103 -22.11 20.35 1.35
C ASP A 103 -22.11 18.94 1.97
N ILE A 104 -21.53 18.80 3.17
CA ILE A 104 -21.58 17.56 3.95
C ILE A 104 -23.00 17.26 4.41
N PHE A 105 -23.71 18.25 4.95
CA PHE A 105 -25.10 18.08 5.37
C PHE A 105 -26.03 17.81 4.19
N ASP A 106 -25.80 18.46 3.04
CA ASP A 106 -26.53 18.17 1.81
C ASP A 106 -26.25 16.76 1.30
N SER A 107 -24.97 16.36 1.23
CA SER A 107 -24.58 15.01 0.80
C SER A 107 -25.19 13.91 1.68
N ALA A 108 -25.26 14.13 3.00
CA ALA A 108 -25.88 13.18 3.92
C ALA A 108 -27.40 13.11 3.79
N THR A 109 -28.08 14.24 3.53
CA THR A 109 -29.55 14.32 3.54
C THR A 109 -30.15 14.01 2.16
N ASN A 110 -29.51 14.49 1.08
CA ASN A 110 -29.96 14.39 -0.31
C ASN A 110 -28.84 13.85 -1.22
N PRO A 111 -28.32 12.62 -0.99
CA PRO A 111 -27.13 12.11 -1.67
C PRO A 111 -27.24 12.02 -3.20
N VAL A 112 -28.46 11.87 -3.74
CA VAL A 112 -28.72 11.67 -5.18
C VAL A 112 -29.25 12.93 -5.86
N ASP A 113 -30.12 13.68 -5.19
CA ASP A 113 -30.84 14.81 -5.79
C ASP A 113 -30.29 16.19 -5.35
N GLY A 114 -29.30 16.21 -4.46
CA GLY A 114 -28.65 17.43 -3.97
C GLY A 114 -27.51 17.92 -4.87
N ASN A 115 -26.53 18.59 -4.26
CA ASN A 115 -25.31 19.06 -4.93
C ASN A 115 -24.35 17.93 -5.29
N CYS A 116 -24.54 16.75 -4.69
CA CYS A 116 -23.72 15.55 -4.88
C CYS A 116 -22.21 15.80 -4.73
N TRP A 117 -21.83 16.67 -3.79
CA TRP A 117 -20.43 17.05 -3.53
C TRP A 117 -19.52 15.84 -3.28
N TRP A 118 -20.04 14.82 -2.57
CA TRP A 118 -19.35 13.56 -2.28
C TRP A 118 -18.86 12.81 -3.54
N MET A 119 -19.49 13.02 -4.71
CA MET A 119 -19.06 12.37 -5.97
C MET A 119 -17.73 12.92 -6.50
N ASN A 120 -17.28 14.08 -6.03
CA ASN A 120 -15.99 14.66 -6.40
C ASN A 120 -14.81 14.07 -5.63
N ALA A 121 -15.08 13.25 -4.60
CA ALA A 121 -14.05 12.61 -3.79
C ALA A 121 -13.28 11.53 -4.57
N GLU A 122 -12.05 11.23 -4.14
CA GLU A 122 -11.28 10.08 -4.65
C GLU A 122 -11.91 8.74 -4.25
N ASP A 123 -12.48 8.65 -3.04
CA ASP A 123 -13.23 7.51 -2.51
C ASP A 123 -14.70 7.92 -2.24
N PRO A 124 -15.57 8.04 -3.26
CA PRO A 124 -16.91 8.63 -3.11
C PRO A 124 -17.80 7.94 -2.07
N PHE A 125 -17.92 6.61 -2.09
CA PHE A 125 -18.84 5.90 -1.20
C PHE A 125 -18.37 5.94 0.26
N GLN A 126 -17.06 5.84 0.51
CA GLN A 126 -16.52 6.06 1.86
C GLN A 126 -16.70 7.52 2.32
N CYS A 127 -16.50 8.50 1.41
CA CYS A 127 -16.74 9.91 1.71
C CYS A 127 -18.21 10.17 2.09
N LEU A 128 -19.15 9.56 1.35
CA LEU A 128 -20.57 9.67 1.64
C LEU A 128 -20.93 9.05 3.00
N ALA A 129 -20.40 7.87 3.31
CA ALA A 129 -20.60 7.23 4.62
C ALA A 129 -20.08 8.12 5.76
N ALA A 130 -18.91 8.76 5.59
CA ALA A 130 -18.38 9.71 6.55
C ALA A 130 -19.22 10.99 6.66
N CYS A 131 -19.80 11.48 5.56
CA CYS A 131 -20.72 12.63 5.58
C CYS A 131 -21.97 12.33 6.41
N MET A 132 -22.53 11.12 6.26
CA MET A 132 -23.70 10.65 7.02
C MET A 132 -23.37 10.56 8.51
N ASP A 133 -22.31 9.84 8.89
CA ASP A 133 -21.90 9.64 10.29
C ASP A 133 -21.57 10.98 10.98
N LEU A 134 -20.86 11.89 10.30
CA LEU A 134 -20.54 13.21 10.83
C LEU A 134 -21.79 14.08 10.97
N SER A 135 -22.71 14.03 10.00
CA SER A 135 -23.95 14.80 10.04
C SER A 135 -24.83 14.39 11.21
N ASP A 136 -24.97 13.09 11.44
CA ASP A 136 -25.75 12.54 12.56
C ASP A 136 -25.12 12.92 13.91
N ALA A 137 -23.78 12.83 14.01
CA ALA A 137 -23.07 13.27 15.20
C ALA A 137 -23.29 14.77 15.49
N LEU A 138 -23.15 15.64 14.48
CA LEU A 138 -23.30 17.09 14.66
C LEU A 138 -24.74 17.55 14.92
N LYS A 139 -25.75 16.80 14.44
CA LYS A 139 -27.16 17.06 14.73
C LYS A 139 -27.60 16.56 16.11
N SER A 140 -26.83 15.66 16.73
CA SER A 140 -27.12 15.16 18.08
C SER A 140 -26.99 16.26 19.15
N SER A 141 -27.64 16.07 20.30
CA SER A 141 -27.55 17.02 21.43
C SER A 141 -26.15 17.14 22.03
N SER A 142 -25.31 16.12 21.84
CA SER A 142 -23.91 16.09 22.26
C SER A 142 -23.09 15.30 21.24
N PRO A 143 -22.44 15.97 20.27
CA PRO A 143 -21.66 15.30 19.22
C PRO A 143 -20.56 14.37 19.74
N GLN A 144 -20.01 14.65 20.93
CA GLN A 144 -18.99 13.79 21.56
C GLN A 144 -19.58 12.51 22.16
N CYS A 145 -20.88 12.47 22.41
CA CYS A 145 -21.58 11.29 22.92
C CYS A 145 -22.28 10.50 21.81
N ALA A 146 -22.30 11.02 20.57
CA ALA A 146 -22.85 10.31 19.42
C ALA A 146 -22.08 9.00 19.22
N VAL A 147 -22.83 7.92 18.98
CA VAL A 147 -22.28 6.58 18.74
C VAL A 147 -21.99 6.46 17.25
N SER A 148 -20.73 6.19 16.92
CA SER A 148 -20.27 5.99 15.54
C SER A 148 -19.86 4.54 15.33
N HIS A 149 -20.25 4.01 14.18
CA HIS A 149 -19.95 2.67 13.71
C HIS A 149 -18.85 2.67 12.64
N LEU A 150 -18.53 3.86 12.11
CA LEU A 150 -17.63 4.00 10.97
C LEU A 150 -16.18 3.62 11.35
N PRO A 151 -15.54 2.71 10.59
CA PRO A 151 -14.13 2.42 10.77
C PRO A 151 -13.28 3.60 10.30
N ILE A 152 -12.39 4.11 11.16
CA ILE A 152 -11.44 5.16 10.81
C ILE A 152 -10.11 4.56 10.43
N HIS A 153 -9.67 4.85 9.21
CA HIS A 153 -8.47 4.27 8.61
C HIS A 153 -7.24 5.12 8.93
N GLN A 154 -6.12 4.45 9.20
CA GLN A 154 -4.79 5.04 9.24
C GLN A 154 -3.89 4.23 8.30
N ASP A 155 -3.36 4.89 7.27
CA ASP A 155 -2.67 4.25 6.14
C ASP A 155 -1.15 4.47 6.25
N GLY A 156 -0.37 3.40 6.02
CA GLY A 156 1.07 3.53 5.79
C GLY A 156 1.36 4.33 4.51
N SER A 157 2.24 5.33 4.57
CA SER A 157 2.46 6.24 3.43
C SER A 157 3.13 5.58 2.22
N CYS A 158 4.19 4.80 2.46
CA CYS A 158 4.74 3.85 1.50
C CYS A 158 5.34 2.66 2.26
N ASN A 159 4.47 1.75 2.69
CA ASN A 159 4.79 0.78 3.73
C ASN A 159 6.02 -0.10 3.41
N GLY A 160 6.17 -0.56 2.16
CA GLY A 160 7.38 -1.29 1.76
C GLY A 160 8.68 -0.51 1.94
N LEU A 161 8.70 0.79 1.62
CA LEU A 161 9.85 1.65 1.85
C LEU A 161 10.06 1.98 3.34
N GLN A 162 8.99 2.10 4.13
CA GLN A 162 9.10 2.23 5.59
C GLN A 162 9.84 1.03 6.18
N HIS A 163 9.46 -0.18 5.77
CA HIS A 163 10.12 -1.40 6.21
C HIS A 163 11.59 -1.48 5.77
N TYR A 164 11.92 -1.07 4.54
CA TYR A 164 13.32 -1.02 4.09
C TYR A 164 14.16 0.05 4.80
N ALA A 165 13.62 1.25 5.02
CA ALA A 165 14.31 2.32 5.73
C ALA A 165 14.62 1.90 7.18
N ALA A 166 13.69 1.19 7.83
CA ALA A 166 13.89 0.65 9.17
C ALA A 166 14.87 -0.55 9.21
N LEU A 167 14.87 -1.45 8.21
CA LEU A 167 15.88 -2.51 8.11
C LEU A 167 17.29 -1.94 7.93
N GLY A 168 17.41 -0.93 7.06
CA GLY A 168 18.68 -0.33 6.67
C GLY A 168 19.15 0.81 7.54
N ARG A 169 18.36 1.23 8.53
CA ARG A 169 18.59 2.43 9.36
C ARG A 169 18.94 3.67 8.51
N ASP A 170 18.23 3.85 7.40
CA ASP A 170 18.47 4.92 6.42
C ASP A 170 17.69 6.18 6.82
N TYR A 171 18.36 7.19 7.37
CA TYR A 171 17.71 8.41 7.88
C TYR A 171 17.00 9.20 6.77
N MET A 172 17.65 9.38 5.62
CA MET A 172 17.07 10.11 4.50
C MET A 172 15.85 9.38 3.94
N GLY A 173 15.96 8.05 3.78
CA GLY A 173 14.83 7.21 3.39
C GLY A 173 13.70 7.26 4.41
N ALA A 174 14.02 7.21 5.70
CA ALA A 174 13.08 7.26 6.82
C ALA A 174 12.30 8.58 6.88
N ALA A 175 12.98 9.71 6.69
CA ALA A 175 12.32 11.01 6.62
C ALA A 175 11.34 11.10 5.43
N ALA A 176 11.74 10.61 4.26
CA ALA A 176 10.90 10.65 3.05
C ALA A 176 9.62 9.80 3.16
N VAL A 177 9.58 8.82 4.08
CA VAL A 177 8.44 7.91 4.29
C VAL A 177 7.82 8.05 5.68
N ASN A 178 7.98 9.23 6.30
CA ASN A 178 7.33 9.61 7.56
C ASN A 178 7.71 8.74 8.77
N LEU A 179 8.88 8.11 8.79
CA LEU A 179 9.39 7.47 10.01
C LEU A 179 10.02 8.50 10.97
N VAL A 180 10.52 9.61 10.43
CA VAL A 180 11.01 10.76 11.21
C VAL A 180 9.86 11.75 11.42
N PRO A 181 9.71 12.35 12.62
CA PRO A 181 8.70 13.36 12.88
C PRO A 181 8.81 14.58 11.95
N GLY A 182 7.66 15.10 11.52
CA GLY A 182 7.57 16.32 10.73
C GLY A 182 6.24 17.03 10.95
N ASP A 183 6.17 18.32 10.60
CA ASP A 183 4.98 19.17 10.79
C ASP A 183 3.85 18.83 9.80
N LYS A 184 4.21 18.31 8.62
CA LYS A 184 3.30 17.88 7.57
C LYS A 184 3.69 16.49 7.04
N PRO A 185 2.75 15.73 6.46
CA PRO A 185 3.07 14.47 5.81
C PRO A 185 4.08 14.68 4.67
N ALA A 186 5.21 13.98 4.72
CA ALA A 186 6.12 13.85 3.59
C ALA A 186 5.43 13.09 2.45
N ASP A 187 5.65 13.54 1.22
CA ASP A 187 5.08 12.95 0.02
C ASP A 187 6.19 12.52 -0.94
N ILE A 188 6.75 11.33 -0.67
CA ILE A 188 7.82 10.72 -1.47
C ILE A 188 7.53 10.74 -2.98
N TYR A 189 6.27 10.59 -3.37
CA TYR A 189 5.88 10.57 -4.77
C TYR A 189 6.07 11.95 -5.44
N SER A 190 5.79 13.03 -4.72
CA SER A 190 6.04 14.40 -5.22
C SER A 190 7.52 14.73 -5.23
N GLU A 191 8.29 14.26 -4.24
CA GLU A 191 9.75 14.43 -4.25
C GLU A 191 10.40 13.70 -5.44
N ILE A 192 10.01 12.44 -5.70
CA ILE A 192 10.47 11.69 -6.87
C ILE A 192 10.03 12.38 -8.16
N ALA A 193 8.78 12.85 -8.25
CA ALA A 193 8.30 13.57 -9.43
C ALA A 193 9.12 14.84 -9.70
N ALA A 194 9.48 15.60 -8.65
CA ALA A 194 10.34 16.78 -8.77
C ALA A 194 11.73 16.42 -9.30
N ARG A 195 12.38 15.40 -8.72
CA ARG A 195 13.70 14.92 -9.21
C ARG A 195 13.66 14.42 -10.65
N VAL A 196 12.59 13.70 -11.02
CA VAL A 196 12.39 13.27 -12.41
C VAL A 196 12.21 14.48 -13.31
N LEU A 197 11.42 15.47 -12.90
CA LEU A 197 11.20 16.68 -13.68
C LEU A 197 12.50 17.48 -13.88
N ASP A 198 13.35 17.57 -12.86
CA ASP A 198 14.64 18.26 -12.97
C ASP A 198 15.55 17.59 -14.02
N VAL A 199 15.71 16.26 -13.95
CA VAL A 199 16.48 15.49 -14.96
C VAL A 199 15.86 15.64 -16.36
N VAL A 200 14.54 15.57 -16.46
CA VAL A 200 13.84 15.73 -17.75
C VAL A 200 14.00 17.14 -18.31
N ARG A 201 14.02 18.17 -17.45
CA ARG A 201 14.29 19.56 -17.88
C ARG A 201 15.71 19.72 -18.37
N GLU A 202 16.70 19.20 -17.65
CA GLU A 202 18.10 19.20 -18.06
C GLU A 202 18.27 18.51 -19.43
N ASP A 203 17.80 17.26 -19.56
CA ASP A 203 17.87 16.51 -20.81
C ASP A 203 17.14 17.23 -21.96
N SER A 204 16.04 17.94 -21.69
CA SER A 204 15.27 18.65 -22.72
C SER A 204 16.00 19.84 -23.35
N MET A 205 16.96 20.43 -22.61
CA MET A 205 17.78 21.56 -23.05
C MET A 205 18.98 21.12 -23.90
N GLU A 206 19.32 19.83 -23.90
CA GLU A 206 20.42 19.30 -24.70
C GLU A 206 20.08 19.26 -26.21
N ASP A 207 21.12 19.15 -27.04
CA ASP A 207 20.97 18.99 -28.49
C ASP A 207 20.60 17.53 -28.82
N PRO A 208 19.46 17.26 -29.50
CA PRO A 208 19.08 15.92 -29.93
C PRO A 208 20.11 15.24 -30.84
N ALA A 209 20.98 16.01 -31.51
CA ALA A 209 22.07 15.46 -32.31
C ALA A 209 23.15 14.78 -31.45
N THR A 210 23.35 15.26 -30.22
CA THR A 210 24.34 14.70 -29.27
C THR A 210 23.70 13.75 -28.26
N ASN A 211 22.45 14.03 -27.85
CA ASN A 211 21.70 13.18 -26.94
C ASN A 211 20.30 12.87 -27.50
N PRO A 212 20.09 11.66 -28.05
CA PRO A 212 18.78 11.25 -28.56
C PRO A 212 17.64 11.29 -27.53
N THR A 213 17.93 11.30 -26.22
CA THR A 213 16.88 11.41 -25.20
C THR A 213 16.31 12.82 -25.06
N ALA A 214 16.99 13.85 -25.59
CA ALA A 214 16.53 15.23 -25.52
C ALA A 214 15.15 15.44 -26.19
N SER A 215 14.89 14.78 -27.33
CA SER A 215 13.57 14.83 -27.98
C SER A 215 12.47 14.16 -27.15
N LEU A 216 12.79 13.07 -26.46
CA LEU A 216 11.85 12.39 -25.57
C LEU A 216 11.56 13.22 -24.32
N ALA A 217 12.60 13.86 -23.77
CA ALA A 217 12.50 14.73 -22.61
C ALA A 217 11.62 15.96 -22.87
N ARG A 218 11.75 16.59 -24.06
CA ARG A 218 10.88 17.69 -24.49
C ARG A 218 9.40 17.32 -24.56
N VAL A 219 9.08 16.07 -24.94
CA VAL A 219 7.70 15.57 -24.95
C VAL A 219 7.21 15.29 -23.52
N LEU A 220 8.09 14.85 -22.63
CA LEU A 220 7.75 14.42 -21.28
C LEU A 220 7.64 15.58 -20.28
N VAL A 221 8.36 16.68 -20.48
CA VAL A 221 8.57 17.75 -19.47
C VAL A 221 7.28 18.27 -18.84
N ASP A 222 6.24 18.53 -19.64
CA ASP A 222 4.95 19.05 -19.16
C ASP A 222 3.99 17.95 -18.66
N GLN A 223 4.44 16.69 -18.69
CA GLN A 223 3.66 15.53 -18.29
C GLN A 223 4.17 14.87 -17.00
N VAL A 224 5.30 15.32 -16.43
CA VAL A 224 5.79 14.79 -15.16
C VAL A 224 4.97 15.35 -14.01
N ASP A 225 4.24 14.47 -13.34
CA ASP A 225 3.52 14.78 -12.11
C ASP A 225 3.57 13.60 -11.12
N ARG A 226 3.05 13.84 -9.92
CA ARG A 226 2.91 12.83 -8.88
C ARG A 226 2.17 11.58 -9.38
N LYS A 227 1.09 11.75 -10.16
CA LYS A 227 0.23 10.65 -10.63
C LYS A 227 0.97 9.73 -11.60
N LEU A 228 1.87 10.28 -12.43
CA LEU A 228 2.71 9.55 -13.37
C LEU A 228 3.64 8.55 -12.65
N VAL A 229 4.31 9.01 -11.58
CA VAL A 229 5.35 8.21 -10.90
C VAL A 229 4.81 7.35 -9.73
N LYS A 230 3.68 7.74 -9.12
CA LYS A 230 3.13 7.13 -7.89
C LYS A 230 3.06 5.61 -7.96
N GLN A 231 2.43 5.07 -9.00
CA GLN A 231 2.23 3.62 -9.13
C GLN A 231 3.55 2.86 -9.27
N THR A 232 4.49 3.40 -10.03
CA THR A 232 5.81 2.80 -10.25
C THR A 232 6.65 2.83 -8.99
N VAL A 233 6.69 3.95 -8.27
CA VAL A 233 7.40 4.06 -6.98
C VAL A 233 6.81 3.07 -5.96
N MET A 234 5.49 3.06 -5.80
CA MET A 234 4.79 2.19 -4.85
C MET A 234 5.03 0.70 -5.12
N THR A 235 5.10 0.29 -6.39
CA THR A 235 5.20 -1.13 -6.74
C THR A 235 6.63 -1.63 -6.95
N SER A 236 7.61 -0.73 -7.11
CA SER A 236 9.02 -1.10 -7.32
C SER A 236 9.61 -1.80 -6.10
N VAL A 237 9.26 -1.39 -4.88
CA VAL A 237 9.65 -2.09 -3.64
C VAL A 237 9.07 -3.50 -3.53
N TYR A 238 7.99 -3.77 -4.26
CA TYR A 238 7.36 -5.08 -4.32
C TYR A 238 7.83 -5.92 -5.52
N GLY A 239 9.00 -5.60 -6.08
CA GLY A 239 9.66 -6.42 -7.09
C GLY A 239 9.10 -6.24 -8.50
N VAL A 240 8.46 -5.11 -8.80
CA VAL A 240 8.09 -4.77 -10.17
C VAL A 240 9.34 -4.66 -11.03
N THR A 241 9.32 -5.40 -12.15
CA THR A 241 10.41 -5.36 -13.15
C THR A 241 10.34 -4.08 -13.97
N TYR A 242 11.42 -3.72 -14.65
CA TYR A 242 11.45 -2.60 -15.60
C TYR A 242 10.29 -2.65 -16.61
N ILE A 243 9.95 -3.84 -17.12
CA ILE A 243 8.83 -4.02 -18.07
C ILE A 243 7.49 -3.65 -17.41
N GLY A 244 7.26 -4.12 -16.18
CA GLY A 244 6.05 -3.81 -15.43
C GLY A 244 5.96 -2.32 -15.06
N ALA A 245 7.07 -1.72 -14.63
CA ALA A 245 7.17 -0.29 -14.33
C ALA A 245 6.83 0.55 -15.57
N ARG A 246 7.39 0.19 -16.72
CA ARG A 246 7.09 0.83 -18.00
C ARG A 246 5.62 0.74 -18.36
N GLN A 247 5.00 -0.43 -18.23
CA GLN A 247 3.57 -0.59 -18.53
C GLN A 247 2.69 0.31 -17.65
N GLN A 248 3.05 0.50 -16.38
CA GLN A 248 2.34 1.40 -15.48
C GLN A 248 2.45 2.85 -15.93
N ILE A 249 3.66 3.31 -16.29
CA ILE A 249 3.90 4.66 -16.82
C ILE A 249 3.19 4.86 -18.15
N THR A 250 3.27 3.89 -19.07
CA THR A 250 2.56 3.93 -20.36
C THR A 250 1.06 4.14 -20.14
N LYS A 251 0.44 3.40 -19.22
CA LYS A 251 -0.99 3.57 -18.91
C LYS A 251 -1.30 5.01 -18.43
N ARG A 252 -0.45 5.60 -17.59
CA ARG A 252 -0.63 6.97 -17.10
C ARG A 252 -0.44 8.02 -18.19
N LEU A 253 0.50 7.82 -19.10
CA LEU A 253 0.67 8.70 -20.27
C LEU A 253 -0.53 8.57 -21.24
N GLN A 254 -1.07 7.36 -21.43
CA GLN A 254 -2.27 7.14 -22.23
C GLN A 254 -3.50 7.85 -21.65
N GLU A 255 -3.69 7.80 -20.33
CA GLU A 255 -4.77 8.51 -19.63
C GLU A 255 -4.71 10.03 -19.85
N LYS A 256 -3.52 10.60 -20.09
CA LYS A 256 -3.35 12.03 -20.39
C LYS A 256 -3.70 12.38 -21.84
N GLY A 257 -3.60 11.44 -22.77
CA GLY A 257 -4.00 11.63 -24.17
C GLY A 257 -3.15 12.61 -25.00
N LEU A 258 -1.97 13.03 -24.50
CA LEU A 258 -1.11 14.01 -25.18
C LEU A 258 -0.16 13.40 -26.22
N ILE A 259 0.06 12.09 -26.16
CA ILE A 259 0.92 11.35 -27.11
C ILE A 259 0.04 10.37 -27.89
N THR A 260 -0.19 10.66 -29.17
CA THR A 260 -1.06 9.85 -30.05
C THR A 260 -0.30 8.81 -30.87
N ASP A 261 1.02 8.97 -31.02
CA ASP A 261 1.87 8.02 -31.75
C ASP A 261 2.35 6.90 -30.82
N ASP A 262 2.00 5.65 -31.13
CA ASP A 262 2.29 4.49 -30.30
C ASP A 262 3.80 4.23 -30.13
N LYS A 263 4.59 4.53 -31.16
CA LYS A 263 6.05 4.33 -31.11
C LYS A 263 6.69 5.36 -30.18
N LEU A 264 6.33 6.63 -30.33
CA LEU A 264 6.78 7.71 -29.46
C LEU A 264 6.32 7.47 -28.02
N LEU A 265 5.08 7.04 -27.80
CA LEU A 265 4.56 6.68 -26.48
C LEU A 265 5.42 5.60 -25.83
N TYR A 266 5.80 4.56 -26.59
CA TYR A 266 6.67 3.51 -26.10
C TYR A 266 8.06 4.04 -25.71
N GLU A 267 8.68 4.86 -26.57
CA GLU A 267 10.02 5.43 -26.34
C GLU A 267 10.03 6.39 -25.13
N VAL A 268 9.05 7.30 -25.06
CA VAL A 268 8.86 8.22 -23.91
C VAL A 268 8.61 7.43 -22.63
N SER A 269 7.79 6.35 -22.68
CA SER A 269 7.57 5.48 -21.53
C SER A 269 8.86 4.82 -21.06
N CYS A 270 9.72 4.34 -21.96
CA CYS A 270 11.00 3.73 -21.61
C CYS A 270 11.94 4.75 -20.92
N TYR A 271 12.00 5.96 -21.48
CA TYR A 271 12.78 7.06 -20.92
C TYR A 271 12.28 7.46 -19.53
N ALA A 272 10.99 7.75 -19.39
CA ALA A 272 10.35 8.10 -18.11
C ALA A 272 10.57 7.02 -17.04
N THR A 273 10.47 5.74 -17.41
CA THR A 273 10.72 4.61 -16.50
C THR A 273 12.16 4.59 -16.00
N ARG A 274 13.13 4.79 -16.91
CA ARG A 274 14.55 4.81 -16.54
C ARG A 274 14.82 5.94 -15.54
N VAL A 275 14.43 7.18 -15.88
CA VAL A 275 14.66 8.35 -15.02
C VAL A 275 13.96 8.19 -13.66
N THR A 276 12.74 7.65 -13.64
CA THR A 276 12.00 7.41 -12.39
C THR A 276 12.69 6.37 -11.51
N LEU A 277 13.14 5.24 -12.07
CA LEU A 277 13.82 4.20 -11.31
C LEU A 277 15.22 4.63 -10.84
N ASP A 278 15.92 5.45 -11.64
CA ASP A 278 17.20 6.02 -11.26
C ASP A 278 17.04 7.02 -10.10
N ALA A 279 16.05 7.92 -10.17
CA ALA A 279 15.73 8.83 -9.07
C ALA A 279 15.37 8.07 -7.77
N LEU A 280 14.55 7.01 -7.89
CA LEU A 280 14.21 6.14 -6.76
C LEU A 280 15.45 5.44 -6.17
N GLY A 281 16.32 4.92 -7.04
CA GLY A 281 17.53 4.21 -6.64
C GLY A 281 18.56 5.13 -5.97
N GLN A 282 18.63 6.40 -6.37
CA GLN A 282 19.47 7.41 -5.74
C GLN A 282 18.98 7.79 -4.34
N MET A 283 17.66 7.86 -4.14
CA MET A 283 17.06 8.17 -2.84
C MET A 283 17.12 7.02 -1.84
N PHE A 284 16.95 5.77 -2.29
CA PHE A 284 16.86 4.60 -1.41
C PHE A 284 17.99 3.59 -1.67
N GLN A 285 19.24 4.06 -1.55
CA GLN A 285 20.42 3.22 -1.76
C GLN A 285 20.48 2.05 -0.77
N SER A 286 20.13 2.31 0.49
CA SER A 286 20.09 1.27 1.53
C SER A 286 19.09 0.17 1.19
N ALA A 287 17.86 0.56 0.80
CA ALA A 287 16.83 -0.40 0.35
C ALA A 287 17.31 -1.23 -0.85
N ARG A 288 17.96 -0.58 -1.83
CA ARG A 288 18.53 -1.26 -3.00
C ARG A 288 19.63 -2.26 -2.62
N GLY A 289 20.49 -1.90 -1.68
CA GLY A 289 21.51 -2.78 -1.13
C GLY A 289 20.91 -4.02 -0.46
N ILE A 290 19.88 -3.84 0.37
CA ILE A 290 19.17 -4.95 1.03
C ILE A 290 18.45 -5.84 0.01
N MET A 291 17.76 -5.26 -0.98
CA MET A 291 17.11 -6.02 -2.06
C MET A 291 18.12 -6.86 -2.85
N ALA A 292 19.28 -6.30 -3.17
CA ALA A 292 20.35 -7.02 -3.86
C ALA A 292 20.89 -8.18 -3.01
N TRP A 293 21.18 -7.92 -1.73
CA TRP A 293 21.65 -8.92 -0.78
C TRP A 293 20.65 -10.09 -0.64
N LEU A 294 19.35 -9.79 -0.43
CA LEU A 294 18.29 -10.81 -0.41
C LEU A 294 18.29 -11.61 -1.72
N GLY A 295 18.33 -10.94 -2.87
CA GLY A 295 18.36 -11.58 -4.18
C GLY A 295 19.57 -12.51 -4.38
N ASP A 296 20.74 -12.17 -3.86
CA ASP A 296 21.93 -13.00 -3.97
C ASP A 296 21.89 -14.19 -3.00
N CYS A 297 21.39 -14.00 -1.79
CA CYS A 297 21.06 -15.10 -0.87
C CYS A 297 20.09 -16.11 -1.52
N ALA A 298 19.00 -15.62 -2.11
CA ALA A 298 18.03 -16.45 -2.81
C ALA A 298 18.63 -17.18 -4.01
N LYS A 299 19.54 -16.54 -4.76
CA LYS A 299 20.23 -17.15 -5.89
C LYS A 299 21.05 -18.36 -5.45
N MET A 300 21.81 -18.25 -4.36
CA MET A 300 22.65 -19.36 -3.88
C MET A 300 21.78 -20.55 -3.43
N ILE A 301 20.75 -20.31 -2.61
CA ILE A 301 19.81 -21.35 -2.16
C ILE A 301 19.12 -22.04 -3.34
N ALA A 302 18.62 -21.25 -4.30
CA ALA A 302 17.92 -21.79 -5.46
C ALA A 302 18.86 -22.52 -6.45
N SER A 303 20.16 -22.23 -6.43
CA SER A 303 21.16 -22.95 -7.24
C SER A 303 21.38 -24.37 -6.74
N GLU A 304 21.23 -24.60 -5.43
CA GLU A 304 21.18 -25.93 -4.82
C GLU A 304 19.82 -26.64 -5.03
N ASN A 305 18.94 -26.08 -5.86
CA ASN A 305 17.59 -26.60 -6.13
C ASN A 305 16.70 -26.70 -4.87
N HIS A 306 16.91 -25.81 -3.90
CA HIS A 306 16.03 -25.62 -2.74
C HIS A 306 15.16 -24.37 -2.87
N PRO A 307 13.91 -24.37 -2.36
CA PRO A 307 13.13 -23.16 -2.25
C PRO A 307 13.69 -22.28 -1.14
N VAL A 308 13.59 -20.95 -1.30
CA VAL A 308 13.91 -20.04 -0.21
C VAL A 308 12.83 -20.15 0.86
N LYS A 309 13.26 -20.34 2.11
CA LYS A 309 12.41 -20.45 3.30
C LYS A 309 13.00 -19.60 4.42
N TRP A 310 12.16 -18.94 5.21
CA TRP A 310 12.58 -18.20 6.39
C TRP A 310 11.47 -18.22 7.43
N THR A 311 11.80 -17.86 8.66
CA THR A 311 10.80 -17.67 9.71
C THR A 311 10.57 -16.18 9.94
N SER A 312 9.32 -15.73 9.83
CA SER A 312 8.97 -14.34 10.12
C SER A 312 9.19 -14.00 11.60
N PRO A 313 9.31 -12.71 11.97
CA PRO A 313 9.49 -12.29 13.37
C PRO A 313 8.37 -12.74 14.33
N VAL A 314 7.16 -13.02 13.83
CA VAL A 314 6.05 -13.59 14.62
C VAL A 314 6.07 -15.13 14.68
N GLY A 315 7.12 -15.77 14.20
CA GLY A 315 7.31 -17.22 14.25
C GLY A 315 6.61 -18.01 13.15
N LEU A 316 6.01 -17.36 12.14
CA LEU A 316 5.40 -18.03 10.99
C LEU A 316 6.49 -18.48 9.99
N PRO A 317 6.63 -19.78 9.68
CA PRO A 317 7.51 -20.26 8.63
C PRO A 317 6.93 -19.92 7.25
N VAL A 318 7.75 -19.28 6.41
CA VAL A 318 7.41 -18.87 5.05
C VAL A 318 8.25 -19.65 4.06
N VAL A 319 7.63 -20.17 2.99
CA VAL A 319 8.31 -20.90 1.92
C VAL A 319 7.85 -20.37 0.57
N GLN A 320 8.81 -20.00 -0.30
CA GLN A 320 8.48 -19.57 -1.66
C GLN A 320 8.09 -20.76 -2.55
N PRO A 321 6.87 -20.76 -3.14
CA PRO A 321 6.36 -21.91 -3.89
C PRO A 321 6.89 -22.02 -5.33
N TYR A 322 7.84 -21.18 -5.73
CA TYR A 322 8.19 -21.02 -7.15
C TYR A 322 9.02 -22.19 -7.70
N LYS A 323 8.31 -23.09 -8.40
CA LYS A 323 8.87 -24.22 -9.14
C LYS A 323 8.66 -24.07 -10.65
N LYS A 324 9.44 -24.80 -11.44
CA LYS A 324 9.22 -24.95 -12.88
C LYS A 324 7.99 -25.81 -13.09
N TYR A 325 7.15 -25.43 -14.04
CA TYR A 325 5.95 -26.17 -14.36
C TYR A 325 6.19 -27.10 -15.55
N LYS A 326 5.46 -28.21 -15.58
CA LYS A 326 5.36 -29.14 -16.70
C LYS A 326 3.96 -29.03 -17.31
N ASN A 327 3.88 -29.00 -18.64
CA ASN A 327 2.62 -28.95 -19.37
C ASN A 327 2.18 -30.37 -19.73
N TYR A 328 0.89 -30.65 -19.53
CA TYR A 328 0.26 -31.93 -19.83
C TYR A 328 -0.94 -31.67 -20.74
N MET A 329 -0.95 -32.31 -21.90
CA MET A 329 -2.09 -32.23 -22.81
C MET A 329 -3.04 -33.40 -22.52
N ILE A 330 -4.25 -33.10 -22.08
CA ILE A 330 -5.32 -34.08 -21.87
C ILE A 330 -6.29 -33.98 -23.04
N ARG A 331 -6.34 -35.03 -23.87
CA ARG A 331 -7.35 -35.14 -24.92
C ARG A 331 -8.63 -35.72 -24.33
N THR A 332 -9.73 -34.98 -24.46
CA THR A 332 -11.08 -35.45 -24.17
C THR A 332 -11.85 -35.62 -25.48
N SER A 333 -13.04 -36.23 -25.45
CA SER A 333 -13.90 -36.38 -26.64
C SER A 333 -14.41 -35.05 -27.21
N LEU A 334 -14.44 -33.97 -26.41
CA LEU A 334 -14.94 -32.64 -26.81
C LEU A 334 -13.83 -31.65 -27.16
N GLN A 335 -12.66 -31.76 -26.51
CA GLN A 335 -11.56 -30.80 -26.67
C GLN A 335 -10.23 -31.34 -26.11
N CYS A 336 -9.13 -30.69 -26.46
CA CYS A 336 -7.82 -30.94 -25.85
C CYS A 336 -7.49 -29.84 -24.83
N LEU A 337 -7.32 -30.23 -23.56
CA LEU A 337 -7.03 -29.35 -22.45
C LEU A 337 -5.51 -29.32 -22.19
N ALA A 338 -4.92 -28.13 -22.14
CA ALA A 338 -3.55 -27.93 -21.68
C ALA A 338 -3.55 -27.65 -20.17
N LEU A 339 -3.11 -28.61 -19.37
CA LEU A 339 -2.96 -28.45 -17.92
C LEU A 339 -1.50 -28.16 -17.55
N ARG A 340 -1.32 -27.31 -16.55
CA ARG A 340 -0.01 -26.94 -16.02
C ARG A 340 0.12 -27.48 -14.60
N ARG A 341 1.10 -28.35 -14.34
CA ARG A 341 1.38 -28.92 -13.01
C ARG A 341 2.79 -28.54 -12.57
N GLU A 342 2.97 -28.30 -11.28
CA GLU A 342 4.29 -28.04 -10.70
C GLU A 342 5.19 -29.27 -10.88
N GLY A 343 6.42 -29.04 -11.35
CA GLY A 343 7.49 -30.03 -11.36
C GLY A 343 8.41 -29.88 -10.14
N ASP A 344 9.42 -30.73 -10.05
CA ASP A 344 10.32 -30.77 -8.89
C ASP A 344 11.45 -29.73 -8.93
N ALA A 345 11.77 -29.21 -10.12
CA ALA A 345 12.86 -28.26 -10.30
C ALA A 345 12.47 -26.84 -9.86
N ILE A 346 13.35 -26.17 -9.11
CA ILE A 346 13.16 -24.80 -8.65
C ILE A 346 13.23 -23.80 -9.81
N ALA A 347 12.35 -22.81 -9.80
CA ALA A 347 12.39 -21.69 -10.72
C ALA A 347 13.35 -20.60 -10.18
N LEU A 348 14.65 -20.81 -10.35
CA LEU A 348 15.72 -19.95 -9.78
C LEU A 348 15.47 -18.45 -9.98
N GLN A 349 15.19 -18.02 -11.21
CA GLN A 349 14.96 -16.59 -11.51
C GLN A 349 13.75 -16.03 -10.77
N ARG A 350 12.69 -16.83 -10.57
CA ARG A 350 11.51 -16.41 -9.81
C ARG A 350 11.78 -16.36 -8.31
N GLN A 351 12.49 -17.35 -7.75
CA GLN A 351 12.92 -17.33 -6.35
C GLN A 351 13.77 -16.09 -6.03
N LYS A 352 14.75 -15.77 -6.90
CA LYS A 352 15.59 -14.58 -6.76
C LYS A 352 14.76 -13.30 -6.79
N ALA A 353 13.97 -13.10 -7.84
CA ALA A 353 13.23 -11.86 -8.05
C ALA A 353 12.11 -11.65 -7.02
N ALA A 354 11.49 -12.72 -6.54
CA ALA A 354 10.36 -12.64 -5.63
C ALA A 354 10.77 -12.66 -4.14
N PHE A 355 12.02 -12.98 -3.80
CA PHE A 355 12.41 -13.04 -2.39
C PHE A 355 12.32 -11.67 -1.68
N PRO A 356 12.94 -10.58 -2.19
CA PRO A 356 12.87 -9.29 -1.52
C PRO A 356 11.42 -8.83 -1.21
N PRO A 357 10.48 -8.84 -2.18
CA PRO A 357 9.13 -8.38 -1.89
C PRO A 357 8.35 -9.34 -0.98
N ASN A 358 8.58 -10.65 -1.07
CA ASN A 358 7.91 -11.59 -0.18
C ASN A 358 8.43 -11.49 1.25
N PHE A 359 9.72 -11.19 1.42
CA PHE A 359 10.32 -10.94 2.73
C PHE A 359 9.73 -9.69 3.37
N VAL A 360 9.66 -8.56 2.65
CA VAL A 360 9.03 -7.34 3.16
C VAL A 360 7.54 -7.54 3.46
N HIS A 361 6.81 -8.28 2.61
CA HIS A 361 5.43 -8.65 2.91
C HIS A 361 5.28 -9.47 4.21
N SER A 362 6.27 -10.31 4.54
CA SER A 362 6.23 -11.02 5.83
C SER A 362 6.49 -10.10 7.02
N LEU A 363 7.23 -9.00 6.83
CA LEU A 363 7.46 -7.98 7.86
C LEU A 363 6.24 -7.07 8.04
N ASP A 364 5.60 -6.63 6.95
CA ASP A 364 4.33 -5.88 7.03
C ASP A 364 3.26 -6.67 7.76
N SER A 365 3.17 -7.97 7.45
CA SER A 365 2.23 -8.87 8.09
C SER A 365 2.56 -9.07 9.56
N SER A 366 3.84 -9.17 9.91
CA SER A 366 4.29 -9.29 11.29
C SER A 366 3.90 -8.05 12.10
N HIS A 367 4.15 -6.86 11.55
CA HIS A 367 3.79 -5.59 12.19
C HIS A 367 2.27 -5.45 12.38
N MET A 368 1.48 -5.79 11.36
CA MET A 368 0.02 -5.78 11.43
C MET A 368 -0.52 -6.78 12.46
N MET A 369 0.02 -8.01 12.53
CA MET A 369 -0.38 -9.00 13.53
C MET A 369 -0.02 -8.58 14.96
N MET A 370 1.20 -8.07 15.17
CA MET A 370 1.65 -7.52 16.46
C MET A 370 0.72 -6.39 16.92
N THR A 371 0.42 -5.45 16.02
CA THR A 371 -0.50 -4.33 16.27
C THR A 371 -1.91 -4.82 16.59
N ALA A 372 -2.46 -5.75 15.83
CA ALA A 372 -3.80 -6.30 16.05
C ALA A 372 -3.93 -6.99 17.42
N ILE A 373 -2.92 -7.78 17.82
CA ILE A 373 -2.87 -8.46 19.12
C ILE A 373 -2.81 -7.43 20.25
N ALA A 374 -1.97 -6.41 20.12
CA ALA A 374 -1.84 -5.35 21.11
C ALA A 374 -3.11 -4.48 21.22
N CYS A 375 -3.75 -4.14 20.10
CA CYS A 375 -5.04 -3.45 20.05
C CYS A 375 -6.13 -4.26 20.78
N LYS A 376 -6.22 -5.57 20.50
CA LYS A 376 -7.16 -6.46 21.19
C LYS A 376 -6.93 -6.49 22.70
N LYS A 377 -5.67 -6.58 23.16
CA LYS A 377 -5.33 -6.53 24.59
C LYS A 377 -5.71 -5.19 25.23
N ALA A 378 -5.65 -4.09 24.47
CA ALA A 378 -6.07 -2.76 24.90
C ALA A 378 -7.59 -2.53 24.77
N GLY A 379 -8.37 -3.52 24.30
CA GLY A 379 -9.82 -3.42 24.18
C GLY A 379 -10.32 -2.64 22.95
N LEU A 380 -9.51 -2.54 21.90
CA LEU A 380 -9.87 -1.90 20.63
C LEU A 380 -10.42 -2.92 19.63
N HIS A 381 -11.36 -2.49 18.78
CA HIS A 381 -11.83 -3.26 17.63
C HIS A 381 -10.96 -2.93 16.43
N PHE A 382 -10.13 -3.89 16.02
CA PHE A 382 -9.18 -3.72 14.94
C PHE A 382 -9.63 -4.47 13.68
N ALA A 383 -9.62 -3.77 12.55
CA ALA A 383 -9.61 -4.36 11.22
C ALA A 383 -8.41 -3.81 10.45
N GLY A 384 -8.04 -4.50 9.37
CA GLY A 384 -6.96 -3.99 8.52
C GLY A 384 -7.03 -4.51 7.09
N VAL A 385 -6.53 -3.68 6.19
CA VAL A 385 -6.26 -4.01 4.79
C VAL A 385 -4.76 -3.89 4.61
N HIS A 386 -4.04 -4.94 5.00
CA HIS A 386 -2.58 -4.99 4.95
C HIS A 386 -1.90 -3.84 5.71
N ASP A 387 -1.50 -2.76 5.03
CA ASP A 387 -0.85 -1.56 5.55
C ASP A 387 -1.82 -0.42 5.91
N SER A 388 -3.12 -0.73 5.94
CA SER A 388 -4.20 0.17 6.37
C SER A 388 -4.84 -0.36 7.64
N PHE A 389 -4.75 0.36 8.77
CA PHE A 389 -5.19 -0.09 10.09
C PHE A 389 -6.42 0.69 10.56
N TRP A 390 -7.48 -0.02 10.95
CA TRP A 390 -8.81 0.56 11.16
C TRP A 390 -9.30 0.29 12.58
N VAL A 391 -9.81 1.32 13.23
CA VAL A 391 -10.43 1.26 14.56
C VAL A 391 -11.61 2.23 14.64
N HIS A 392 -12.38 2.23 15.73
CA HIS A 392 -13.36 3.29 15.98
C HIS A 392 -12.67 4.65 16.13
N ALA A 393 -13.37 5.73 15.78
CA ALA A 393 -12.82 7.09 15.83
C ALA A 393 -12.24 7.47 17.20
N CYS A 394 -12.89 7.05 18.29
CA CYS A 394 -12.42 7.31 19.66
C CYS A 394 -11.09 6.62 20.01
N ASP A 395 -10.74 5.56 19.28
CA ASP A 395 -9.61 4.67 19.57
C ASP A 395 -8.36 4.98 18.73
N VAL A 396 -8.46 5.87 17.73
CA VAL A 396 -7.39 6.15 16.76
C VAL A 396 -6.10 6.60 17.44
N ASP A 397 -6.18 7.49 18.43
CA ASP A 397 -4.98 7.94 19.16
C ASP A 397 -4.27 6.78 19.86
N LYS A 398 -5.05 5.87 20.47
CA LYS A 398 -4.49 4.71 21.17
C LYS A 398 -3.92 3.68 20.20
N MET A 399 -4.59 3.45 19.08
CA MET A 399 -4.09 2.60 18.01
C MET A 399 -2.78 3.17 17.42
N ASN A 400 -2.69 4.49 17.22
CA ASN A 400 -1.49 5.16 16.69
C ASN A 400 -0.29 5.02 17.64
N GLN A 401 -0.52 5.08 18.95
CA GLN A 401 0.51 4.75 19.94
C GLN A 401 0.96 3.30 19.78
N ILE A 402 0.01 2.35 19.79
CA ILE A 402 0.30 0.91 19.74
C ILE A 402 1.06 0.55 18.46
N LEU A 403 0.62 1.01 17.29
CA LEU A 403 1.27 0.65 16.02
C LEU A 403 2.71 1.15 15.94
N ARG A 404 3.03 2.32 16.52
CA ARG A 404 4.39 2.86 16.56
C ARG A 404 5.26 2.05 17.51
N GLU A 405 4.74 1.73 18.70
CA GLU A 405 5.42 0.86 19.68
C GLU A 405 5.74 -0.51 19.08
N GLN A 406 4.78 -1.14 18.41
CA GLN A 406 4.98 -2.46 17.78
C GLN A 406 5.93 -2.40 16.57
N PHE A 407 5.98 -1.29 15.82
CA PHE A 407 6.97 -1.10 14.77
C PHE A 407 8.39 -0.98 15.34
N VAL A 408 8.57 -0.18 16.39
CA VAL A 408 9.85 -0.03 17.10
C VAL A 408 10.30 -1.36 17.70
N GLU A 409 9.39 -2.10 18.32
CA GLU A 409 9.67 -3.43 18.88
C GLU A 409 10.15 -4.41 17.79
N LEU A 410 9.43 -4.49 16.67
CA LEU A 410 9.80 -5.33 15.53
C LEU A 410 11.22 -5.01 15.02
N TYR A 411 11.51 -3.73 14.81
CA TYR A 411 12.78 -3.28 14.24
C TYR A 411 13.92 -3.14 15.23
N SER A 412 13.65 -3.31 16.52
CA SER A 412 14.70 -3.49 17.55
C SER A 412 15.30 -4.90 17.51
N MET A 413 14.68 -5.84 16.81
CA MET A 413 15.22 -7.18 16.58
C MET A 413 16.30 -7.16 15.48
N PRO A 414 17.33 -8.02 15.56
CA PRO A 414 18.36 -8.15 14.52
C PRO A 414 17.83 -9.01 13.35
N ILE A 415 16.87 -8.49 12.60
CA ILE A 415 16.09 -9.24 11.60
C ILE A 415 16.97 -9.83 10.50
N LEU A 416 17.88 -9.05 9.91
CA LEU A 416 18.72 -9.51 8.80
C LEU A 416 19.78 -10.52 9.28
N GLU A 417 20.32 -10.33 10.48
CA GLU A 417 21.27 -11.23 11.11
C GLU A 417 20.62 -12.56 11.48
N ASN A 418 19.40 -12.53 12.02
CA ASN A 418 18.62 -13.73 12.31
C ASN A 418 18.34 -14.53 11.02
N LEU A 419 17.96 -13.84 9.94
CA LEU A 419 17.75 -14.45 8.63
C LEU A 419 19.04 -15.11 8.10
N LEU A 420 20.17 -14.38 8.16
CA LEU A 420 21.47 -14.91 7.73
C LEU A 420 21.86 -16.16 8.52
N LYS A 421 21.67 -16.13 9.85
CA LYS A 421 21.92 -17.27 10.73
C LYS A 421 21.04 -18.48 10.38
N GLU A 422 19.76 -18.26 10.06
CA GLU A 422 18.85 -19.33 9.61
C GLU A 422 19.34 -19.97 8.31
N PHE A 423 19.81 -19.16 7.36
CA PHE A 423 20.38 -19.65 6.10
C PHE A 423 21.68 -20.43 6.30
N GLN A 424 22.62 -19.91 7.09
CA GLN A 424 23.88 -20.59 7.41
C GLN A 424 23.64 -21.92 8.14
N THR A 425 22.63 -21.98 9.03
CA THR A 425 22.26 -23.22 9.72
C THR A 425 21.64 -24.23 8.76
N SER A 426 20.78 -23.78 7.83
CA SER A 426 20.10 -24.63 6.86
C SER A 426 21.03 -25.12 5.74
N PHE A 427 22.04 -24.32 5.39
CA PHE A 427 22.96 -24.56 4.27
C PHE A 427 24.41 -24.32 4.72
N PRO A 428 24.98 -25.19 5.58
CA PRO A 428 26.30 -24.98 6.19
C PRO A 428 27.47 -25.03 5.20
N THR A 429 27.24 -25.54 3.99
CA THR A 429 28.24 -25.59 2.90
C THR A 429 28.23 -24.35 2.02
N LEU A 430 27.25 -23.45 2.16
CA LEU A 430 27.15 -22.22 1.38
C LEU A 430 27.75 -21.05 2.16
N GLU A 431 28.61 -20.28 1.50
CA GLU A 431 29.15 -19.03 2.04
C GLU A 431 28.27 -17.85 1.63
N PHE A 432 27.41 -17.40 2.55
CA PHE A 432 26.53 -16.26 2.32
C PHE A 432 27.25 -14.92 2.47
N PRO A 433 26.91 -13.88 1.66
CA PRO A 433 27.47 -12.55 1.84
C PRO A 433 27.05 -11.97 3.19
N PRO A 434 27.91 -11.15 3.83
CA PRO A 434 27.58 -10.52 5.10
C PRO A 434 26.37 -9.59 4.95
N CYS A 435 25.67 -9.35 6.06
CA CYS A 435 24.56 -8.39 6.10
C CYS A 435 25.02 -7.00 5.60
N PRO A 436 24.18 -6.26 4.86
CA PRO A 436 24.45 -4.88 4.50
C PRO A 436 24.68 -4.02 5.75
N SER A 437 25.57 -3.01 5.65
CA SER A 437 25.78 -2.04 6.73
C SER A 437 24.51 -1.24 6.99
N GLN A 438 24.18 -1.05 8.27
CA GLN A 438 23.12 -0.16 8.71
C GLN A 438 23.61 1.30 8.74
N GLY A 439 22.69 2.23 8.46
CA GLY A 439 22.89 3.66 8.66
C GLY A 439 22.69 4.11 10.10
N ASP A 440 22.33 5.38 10.28
CA ASP A 440 22.29 6.10 11.56
C ASP A 440 20.89 6.43 12.08
N PHE A 441 19.82 6.00 11.39
CA PHE A 441 18.45 6.25 11.83
C PHE A 441 18.11 5.52 13.16
N ASP A 442 17.71 6.29 14.19
CA ASP A 442 17.15 5.73 15.41
C ASP A 442 15.66 5.44 15.22
N VAL A 443 15.31 4.15 15.14
CA VAL A 443 13.91 3.73 14.97
C VAL A 443 12.98 4.24 16.06
N ARG A 444 13.49 4.62 17.24
CA ARG A 444 12.66 5.20 18.32
C ARG A 444 12.04 6.54 17.95
N GLU A 445 12.58 7.26 16.96
CA GLU A 445 11.97 8.47 16.41
C GLU A 445 10.55 8.24 15.88
N VAL A 446 10.24 7.02 15.44
CA VAL A 446 8.89 6.63 14.98
C VAL A 446 7.82 6.85 16.03
N LEU A 447 8.14 6.74 17.33
CA LEU A 447 7.19 6.97 18.43
C LEU A 447 6.59 8.39 18.38
N ALA A 448 7.38 9.37 17.96
CA ALA A 448 6.98 10.77 17.84
C ALA A 448 6.47 11.13 16.42
N SER A 449 6.51 10.21 15.46
CA SER A 449 6.12 10.51 14.08
C SER A 449 4.60 10.49 13.90
N THR A 450 4.00 11.68 13.87
CA THR A 450 2.56 11.88 13.66
C THR A 450 2.04 11.24 12.38
N TYR A 451 2.82 11.33 11.29
CA TYR A 451 2.36 10.96 9.94
C TYR A 451 2.89 9.61 9.44
N PHE A 452 3.52 8.81 10.31
CA PHE A 452 3.97 7.46 9.99
C PHE A 452 2.84 6.62 9.37
N PHE A 453 1.69 6.62 10.04
CA PHE A 453 0.39 6.17 9.54
C PHE A 453 -0.56 7.37 9.67
N ASN A 454 -1.26 7.77 8.60
CA ASN A 454 -2.14 8.96 8.62
C ASN A 454 -3.38 8.84 7.74
#